data_AF-A0A9E7SVM9-F1
#
_entry.id   AF-A0A9E7SVM9-F1
#
_cell.length_a   1.000
_cell.length_b   1.000
_cell.length_c   1.000
_cell.angle_alpha   90.00
_cell.angle_beta   90.00
_cell.angle_gamma   90.00
#
_symmetry.space_group_name_H-M   'P 1'
#
loop_
_entity.id
_entity.type
_entity.pdbx_description
1 polymer ?
#
loop_
_entity_poly.entity_id
_entity_poly.type
_entity_poly.pdbx_seq_one_letter_code
_entity_poly.pdbx_strand_id
1 'polypeptide(L)'
;MADAQPIQWRRDATTSRAVRALWAFGVGTFFAVISIVAVWRVFDLLGQAGTTILSTTVAGTGFDLTSAQAVLVAALLGLAASILALAASAHTQAHLERLSAGLPLPVSTSDERGLQRAMDAALGTLAMVGVVGALMFAGRLVSQGDLLAVGAGPFTFLAAFSLPLALIALVGSSFLRSVGTIDADEGVIYLHDPEERIALEHLEDASVRTVGDTAIVTLEYATPGGQYVPGPRRLVVPPVVARELEGLVGRSQ
;
A
#
# COMPACT_ATOMS: atom_id res chain seq x y z
N MET A 1 -24.94 -28.16 24.23
CA MET A 1 -24.66 -27.52 22.94
C MET A 1 -23.79 -26.32 23.25
N ALA A 2 -22.58 -26.24 22.70
CA ALA A 2 -21.73 -25.07 22.89
C ALA A 2 -22.19 -24.02 21.88
N ASP A 3 -22.59 -22.84 22.35
CA ASP A 3 -22.94 -21.69 21.51
C ASP A 3 -21.77 -21.39 20.57
N ALA A 4 -22.00 -21.48 19.25
CA ALA A 4 -20.96 -21.26 18.26
C ALA A 4 -20.81 -19.74 18.07
N GLN A 5 -19.80 -19.15 18.71
CA GLN A 5 -19.60 -17.70 18.61
C GLN A 5 -19.43 -17.26 17.15
N PRO A 6 -20.09 -16.17 16.72
CA PRO A 6 -20.00 -15.67 15.36
C PRO A 6 -18.57 -15.25 15.02
N ILE A 7 -18.04 -15.76 13.91
CA ILE A 7 -16.67 -15.48 13.47
C ILE A 7 -16.67 -14.21 12.63
N GLN A 8 -16.21 -13.12 13.23
CA GLN A 8 -15.99 -11.86 12.52
C GLN A 8 -14.64 -11.88 11.82
N TRP A 9 -14.59 -11.43 10.56
CA TRP A 9 -13.34 -11.22 9.85
C TRP A 9 -13.25 -9.82 9.27
N ARG A 10 -12.04 -9.26 9.35
CA ARG A 10 -11.70 -7.98 8.76
C ARG A 10 -10.37 -8.09 8.05
N ARG A 11 -10.41 -7.99 6.73
CA ARG A 11 -9.27 -7.99 5.84
C ARG A 11 -9.07 -6.58 5.30
N ASP A 12 -8.18 -5.85 5.95
CA ASP A 12 -7.75 -4.49 5.59
C ASP A 12 -6.22 -4.47 5.47
N ALA A 13 -5.63 -3.34 5.06
CA ALA A 13 -4.17 -3.13 5.05
C ALA A 13 -3.49 -3.38 6.40
N THR A 14 -4.24 -3.42 7.51
CA THR A 14 -3.72 -3.73 8.85
C THR A 14 -3.60 -5.23 9.12
N THR A 15 -4.33 -6.08 8.41
CA THR A 15 -4.39 -7.53 8.65
C THR A 15 -3.81 -8.37 7.52
N SER A 16 -3.64 -7.82 6.31
CA SER A 16 -2.96 -8.51 5.19
C SER A 16 -1.75 -7.73 4.68
N ARG A 17 -0.60 -8.42 4.59
CA ARG A 17 0.65 -7.85 4.07
C ARG A 17 0.54 -7.53 2.58
N ALA A 18 -0.20 -8.34 1.84
CA ALA A 18 -0.41 -8.15 0.40
C ALA A 18 -1.22 -6.87 0.13
N VAL A 19 -2.35 -6.69 0.85
CA VAL A 19 -3.18 -5.48 0.73
C VAL A 19 -2.40 -4.24 1.12
N ARG A 20 -1.59 -4.34 2.19
CA ARG A 20 -0.69 -3.26 2.65
C ARG A 20 0.36 -2.91 1.60
N ALA A 21 1.02 -3.90 1.01
CA ALA A 21 2.04 -3.68 -0.01
C ALA A 21 1.46 -3.08 -1.28
N LEU A 22 0.29 -3.56 -1.73
CA LEU A 22 -0.40 -3.02 -2.91
C LEU A 22 -0.84 -1.57 -2.69
N TRP A 23 -1.36 -1.28 -1.50
CA TRP A 23 -1.74 0.07 -1.11
C TRP A 23 -0.52 0.99 -1.02
N ALA A 24 0.53 0.57 -0.31
CA ALA A 24 1.78 1.34 -0.16
C ALA A 24 2.48 1.57 -1.50
N PHE A 25 2.46 0.59 -2.40
CA PHE A 25 2.96 0.73 -3.76
C PHE A 25 2.13 1.73 -4.55
N GLY A 26 0.80 1.61 -4.54
CA GLY A 26 -0.09 2.53 -5.25
C GLY A 26 0.08 3.96 -4.77
N VAL A 27 -0.17 4.22 -3.48
CA VAL A 27 -0.05 5.55 -2.87
C VAL A 27 1.38 6.06 -2.97
N GLY A 28 2.38 5.24 -2.66
CA GLY A 28 3.78 5.60 -2.72
C GLY A 28 4.22 6.03 -4.11
N THR A 29 3.76 5.36 -5.17
CA THR A 29 4.07 5.76 -6.55
C THR A 29 3.50 7.14 -6.88
N PHE A 30 2.25 7.42 -6.49
CA PHE A 30 1.64 8.74 -6.72
C PHE A 30 2.41 9.85 -6.02
N PHE A 31 2.71 9.67 -4.73
CA PHE A 31 3.49 10.63 -3.97
C PHE A 31 4.91 10.78 -4.52
N ALA A 32 5.53 9.70 -4.98
CA ALA A 32 6.85 9.74 -5.59
C ALA A 32 6.85 10.61 -6.85
N VAL A 33 5.90 10.38 -7.76
CA VAL A 33 5.81 11.15 -9.01
C VAL A 33 5.54 12.63 -8.72
N ILE A 34 4.59 12.95 -7.85
CA ILE A 34 4.28 14.34 -7.46
C ILE A 34 5.52 14.99 -6.84
N SER A 35 6.19 14.29 -5.92
CA SER A 35 7.39 14.81 -5.25
C SER A 35 8.53 15.02 -6.23
N ILE A 36 8.77 14.09 -7.16
CA ILE A 36 9.80 14.22 -8.21
C ILE A 36 9.53 15.47 -9.05
N VAL A 37 8.30 15.67 -9.53
CA VAL A 37 7.95 16.84 -10.35
C VAL A 37 8.09 18.14 -9.56
N ALA A 38 7.57 18.18 -8.33
CA ALA A 38 7.63 19.37 -7.48
C ALA A 38 9.08 19.72 -7.11
N VAL A 39 9.86 18.74 -6.67
CA VAL A 39 11.29 18.92 -6.32
C VAL A 39 12.07 19.37 -7.54
N TRP A 40 11.85 18.75 -8.70
CA TRP A 40 12.55 19.15 -9.93
C TRP A 40 12.24 20.59 -10.30
N ARG A 41 10.98 21.02 -10.17
CA ARG A 41 10.60 22.43 -10.39
C ARG A 41 11.26 23.39 -9.42
N VAL A 42 11.30 23.07 -8.13
CA VAL A 42 11.99 23.90 -7.14
C VAL A 42 13.49 23.93 -7.42
N PHE A 43 14.09 22.79 -7.74
CA PHE A 43 15.51 22.68 -8.08
C PHE A 43 15.88 23.55 -9.28
N ASP A 44 15.07 23.52 -10.35
CA ASP A 44 15.25 24.37 -11.53
C ASP A 44 15.13 25.85 -11.20
N LEU A 45 14.12 26.25 -10.43
CA LEU A 45 13.94 27.65 -10.00
C LEU A 45 15.13 28.15 -9.18
N LEU A 46 15.65 27.33 -8.27
CA LEU A 46 16.85 27.66 -7.49
C LEU A 46 18.10 27.76 -8.36
N GLY A 47 18.20 26.96 -9.42
CA GLY A 47 19.29 27.05 -10.39
C GLY A 47 19.24 28.32 -11.23
N GLN A 48 18.03 28.71 -11.66
CA GLN A 48 17.81 29.94 -12.43
C GLN A 48 18.02 31.20 -11.59
N ALA A 49 17.73 31.14 -10.29
CA ALA A 49 17.90 32.27 -9.38
C ALA A 49 19.38 32.60 -9.08
N GLY A 50 20.34 31.73 -9.42
CA GLY A 50 21.77 31.97 -9.21
C GLY A 50 22.16 32.22 -7.75
N THR A 51 21.34 31.77 -6.79
CA THR A 51 21.46 32.11 -5.37
C THR A 51 22.45 31.20 -4.67
N THR A 52 23.62 31.75 -4.36
CA THR A 52 24.57 31.20 -3.39
C THR A 52 24.05 31.54 -1.99
N ILE A 53 23.59 30.54 -1.21
CA ILE A 53 22.84 30.79 0.03
C ILE A 53 23.74 30.66 1.29
N LEU A 54 24.59 29.64 1.36
CA LEU A 54 25.48 29.42 2.50
C LEU A 54 26.82 28.83 2.01
N SER A 55 27.95 29.45 2.36
CA SER A 55 29.25 28.79 2.23
C SER A 55 29.50 27.93 3.47
N THR A 56 28.98 26.70 3.48
CA THR A 56 29.23 25.77 4.58
C THR A 56 29.70 24.45 4.01
N THR A 57 31.01 24.24 4.10
CA THR A 57 31.65 22.96 3.79
C THR A 57 31.36 22.02 4.97
N VAL A 58 30.57 20.97 4.75
CA VAL A 58 30.41 19.93 5.78
C VAL A 58 31.65 19.06 5.74
N ALA A 59 32.59 19.36 6.65
CA ALA A 59 33.86 18.64 6.76
C ALA A 59 33.62 17.13 6.88
N GLY A 60 34.22 16.35 5.97
CA GLY A 60 34.18 14.88 5.95
C GLY A 60 33.21 14.24 4.94
N THR A 61 32.33 15.01 4.28
CA THR A 61 31.36 14.44 3.31
C THR A 61 31.65 14.77 1.85
N GLY A 62 32.56 15.71 1.57
CA GLY A 62 32.86 16.18 0.21
C GLY A 62 31.71 16.95 -0.47
N PHE A 63 30.63 17.25 0.26
CA PHE A 63 29.49 18.03 -0.23
C PHE A 63 29.68 19.51 0.08
N ASP A 64 29.86 20.32 -0.97
CA ASP A 64 29.80 21.78 -0.89
C ASP A 64 28.33 22.24 -0.98
N LEU A 65 27.79 22.78 0.11
CA LEU A 65 26.42 23.33 0.17
C LEU A 65 26.33 24.78 -0.33
N THR A 66 27.27 25.19 -1.19
CA THR A 66 27.41 26.57 -1.66
C THR A 66 26.22 27.04 -2.48
N SER A 67 25.53 26.14 -3.18
CA SER A 67 24.33 26.45 -3.95
C SER A 67 23.04 26.13 -3.19
N ALA A 68 21.99 26.94 -3.42
CA ALA A 68 20.63 26.66 -2.97
C ALA A 68 20.17 25.23 -3.33
N GLN A 69 20.59 24.76 -4.50
CA GLN A 69 20.32 23.42 -5.01
C GLN A 69 20.94 22.32 -4.13
N ALA A 70 22.19 22.51 -3.69
CA ALA A 70 22.86 21.55 -2.80
C ALA A 70 22.15 21.47 -1.44
N VAL A 71 21.67 22.61 -0.90
CA VAL A 71 20.88 22.65 0.35
C VAL A 71 19.59 21.85 0.20
N LEU A 72 18.86 22.04 -0.92
CA LEU A 72 17.64 21.27 -1.20
C LEU A 72 17.93 19.76 -1.24
N VAL A 73 18.98 19.34 -1.95
CA VAL A 73 19.35 17.92 -2.05
C VAL A 73 19.71 17.34 -0.67
N ALA A 74 20.50 18.07 0.12
CA ALA A 74 20.87 17.62 1.47
C ALA A 74 19.64 17.51 2.40
N ALA A 75 18.70 18.45 2.32
CA ALA A 75 17.46 18.40 3.09
C ALA A 75 16.62 17.17 2.71
N LEU A 76 16.52 16.86 1.41
CA LEU A 76 15.80 15.68 0.94
C LEU A 76 16.47 14.38 1.38
N LEU A 77 17.80 14.30 1.31
CA LEU A 77 18.57 13.15 1.81
C LEU A 77 18.40 12.98 3.32
N GLY A 78 18.44 14.07 4.09
CA GLY A 78 18.19 14.07 5.53
C GLY A 78 16.78 13.59 5.88
N LEU A 79 15.78 14.03 5.13
CA LEU A 79 14.39 13.58 5.28
C LEU A 79 14.24 12.09 4.96
N ALA A 80 14.83 11.62 3.86
CA ALA A 80 14.83 10.19 3.51
C ALA A 80 15.53 9.33 4.58
N ALA A 81 16.69 9.77 5.07
CA ALA A 81 17.42 9.09 6.13
C ALA A 81 16.60 9.04 7.43
N SER A 82 15.87 10.11 7.75
CA SER A 82 15.02 10.18 8.93
C SER A 82 13.84 9.20 8.83
N ILE A 83 13.17 9.12 7.67
CA ILE A 83 12.10 8.13 7.44
C ILE A 83 12.65 6.70 7.56
N LEU A 84 13.81 6.42 6.95
CA LEU A 84 14.45 5.10 7.04
C LEU A 84 14.87 4.75 8.47
N ALA A 85 15.41 5.71 9.22
CA ALA A 85 15.77 5.52 10.62
C ALA A 85 14.54 5.24 11.49
N LEU A 86 13.43 5.95 11.25
CA LEU A 86 12.15 5.71 11.93
C LEU A 86 11.57 4.33 11.58
N ALA A 87 11.66 3.91 10.32
CA ALA A 87 11.18 2.62 9.86
C ALA A 87 12.03 1.43 10.37
N ALA A 88 13.34 1.63 10.54
CA ALA A 88 14.24 0.62 11.09
C ALA A 88 14.15 0.50 12.62
N SER A 89 13.66 1.54 13.29
CA SER A 89 13.49 1.52 14.75
C SER A 89 12.29 0.67 15.15
N ALA A 90 12.50 -0.35 15.98
CA ALA A 90 11.40 -1.11 16.59
C ALA A 90 10.55 -0.28 17.58
N HIS A 91 10.94 0.96 17.88
CA HIS A 91 10.34 1.84 18.91
C HIS A 91 9.87 3.19 18.34
N THR A 92 9.51 3.24 17.06
CA THR A 92 9.10 4.48 16.36
C THR A 92 8.02 5.26 17.11
N GLN A 93 7.06 4.54 17.72
CA GLN A 93 5.94 5.12 18.47
C GLN A 93 6.40 5.87 19.73
N ALA A 94 7.23 5.24 20.57
CA ALA A 94 7.71 5.86 21.80
C ALA A 94 8.60 7.09 21.55
N HIS A 95 9.25 7.15 20.38
CA HIS A 95 10.07 8.30 19.98
C HIS A 95 9.20 9.47 19.47
N LEU A 96 8.15 9.16 18.71
CA LEU A 96 7.21 10.16 18.19
C LEU A 96 6.30 10.73 19.29
N GLU A 97 5.86 9.91 20.25
CA GLU A 97 5.11 10.39 21.42
C GLU A 97 5.92 11.39 22.25
N ARG A 98 7.23 11.17 22.39
CA ARG A 98 8.12 12.11 23.08
C ARG A 98 8.30 13.43 22.33
N LEU A 99 8.33 13.39 20.99
CA LEU A 99 8.40 14.59 20.15
C LEU A 99 7.06 15.34 20.12
N SER A 100 5.93 14.63 20.05
CA SER A 100 4.60 15.22 20.05
C SER A 100 4.17 15.75 21.42
N ALA A 101 4.68 15.18 22.53
CA ALA A 101 4.43 15.69 23.88
C ALA A 101 4.90 17.14 24.08
N GLY A 102 5.83 17.61 23.24
CA GLY A 102 6.31 18.99 23.25
C GLY A 102 5.60 19.94 22.28
N LEU A 103 4.73 19.46 21.39
CA LEU A 103 4.01 20.29 20.42
C LEU A 103 2.50 20.35 20.75
N PRO A 104 1.90 21.55 20.83
CA PRO A 104 0.45 21.70 20.99
C PRO A 104 -0.24 21.45 19.64
N LEU A 105 -0.17 20.22 19.15
CA LEU A 105 -0.93 19.78 17.99
C LEU A 105 -2.23 19.14 18.49
N PRO A 106 -3.40 19.50 17.92
CA PRO A 106 -4.65 18.82 18.19
C PRO A 106 -4.67 17.49 17.41
N VAL A 107 -3.74 16.58 17.74
CA VAL A 107 -3.78 15.21 17.24
C VAL A 107 -4.32 14.37 18.38
N SER A 108 -5.60 14.03 18.27
CA SER A 108 -6.23 13.03 19.12
C SER A 108 -5.33 11.81 19.24
N THR A 109 -4.94 11.48 20.46
CA THR A 109 -3.97 10.46 20.90
C THR A 109 -4.43 9.02 20.65
N SER A 110 -5.04 8.72 19.50
CA SER A 110 -5.75 7.45 19.26
C SER A 110 -5.84 7.02 17.79
N ASP A 111 -4.90 7.43 16.92
CA ASP A 111 -4.85 6.94 15.54
C ASP A 111 -3.56 6.19 15.21
N GLU A 112 -3.29 5.11 15.97
CA GLU A 112 -2.20 4.16 15.70
C GLU A 112 -2.24 3.64 14.25
N ARG A 113 -3.44 3.52 13.68
CA ARG A 113 -3.66 3.07 12.31
C ARG A 113 -3.27 4.14 11.29
N GLY A 114 -3.55 5.40 11.57
CA GLY A 114 -3.14 6.54 10.75
C GLY A 114 -1.63 6.65 10.63
N LEU A 115 -0.89 6.52 11.75
CA LEU A 115 0.57 6.58 11.75
C LEU A 115 1.20 5.44 10.96
N GLN A 116 0.72 4.20 11.15
CA GLN A 116 1.24 3.05 10.40
C GLN A 116 1.01 3.20 8.90
N ARG A 117 -0.17 3.68 8.49
CA ARG A 117 -0.48 3.98 7.08
C ARG A 117 0.40 5.10 6.52
N ALA A 118 0.66 6.15 7.29
CA ALA A 118 1.56 7.23 6.89
C ALA A 118 3.00 6.71 6.68
N MET A 119 3.48 5.85 7.58
CA MET A 119 4.80 5.21 7.46
C MET A 119 4.88 4.29 6.24
N ASP A 120 3.86 3.45 6.02
CA ASP A 120 3.79 2.56 4.85
C ASP A 120 3.78 3.38 3.54
N ALA A 121 3.05 4.49 3.48
CA ALA A 121 3.03 5.38 2.33
C ALA A 121 4.38 6.10 2.14
N ALA A 122 5.03 6.55 3.21
CA ALA A 122 6.34 7.20 3.16
C ALA A 122 7.43 6.25 2.65
N LEU A 123 7.43 5.00 3.13
CA LEU A 123 8.33 3.95 2.65
C LEU A 123 8.07 3.59 1.19
N GLY A 124 6.80 3.42 0.81
CA GLY A 124 6.41 3.20 -0.59
C GLY A 124 6.87 4.35 -1.50
N THR A 125 6.75 5.59 -1.02
CA THR A 125 7.21 6.79 -1.72
C THR A 125 8.72 6.76 -1.94
N LEU A 126 9.50 6.53 -0.88
CA LEU A 126 10.96 6.46 -1.00
C LEU A 126 11.43 5.35 -1.93
N ALA A 127 10.82 4.16 -1.83
CA ALA A 127 11.11 3.05 -2.71
C ALA A 127 10.87 3.44 -4.18
N MET A 128 9.73 4.06 -4.48
CA MET A 128 9.37 4.46 -5.84
C MET A 128 10.19 5.64 -6.36
N VAL A 129 10.57 6.60 -5.51
CA VAL A 129 11.55 7.65 -5.86
C VAL A 129 12.88 7.01 -6.26
N GLY A 130 13.35 6.01 -5.52
CA GLY A 130 14.56 5.26 -5.85
C GLY A 130 14.44 4.53 -7.20
N VAL A 131 13.35 3.79 -7.43
CA VAL A 131 13.12 3.05 -8.67
C VAL A 131 13.01 3.98 -9.89
N VAL A 132 12.15 4.99 -9.82
CA VAL A 132 11.94 5.94 -10.92
C VAL A 132 13.21 6.75 -11.16
N GLY A 133 13.87 7.22 -10.10
CA GLY A 133 15.13 7.95 -10.20
C GLY A 133 16.25 7.11 -10.81
N ALA A 134 16.38 5.83 -10.43
CA ALA A 134 17.35 4.91 -11.02
C ALA A 134 17.08 4.66 -12.51
N LEU A 135 15.81 4.48 -12.91
CA LEU A 135 15.44 4.34 -14.32
C LEU A 135 15.81 5.60 -15.12
N MET A 136 15.46 6.79 -14.61
CA MET A 136 15.81 8.05 -15.27
C MET A 136 17.32 8.24 -15.39
N PHE A 137 18.07 7.91 -14.33
CA PHE A 137 19.53 8.00 -14.33
C PHE A 137 20.17 7.00 -15.31
N ALA A 138 19.72 5.75 -15.32
CA ALA A 138 20.17 4.74 -16.27
C ALA A 138 19.89 5.16 -17.72
N GLY A 139 18.70 5.69 -18.00
CA GLY A 139 18.35 6.22 -19.32
C GLY A 139 19.27 7.37 -19.75
N ARG A 140 19.66 8.24 -18.81
CA ARG A 140 20.63 9.31 -19.08
C ARG A 140 22.03 8.77 -19.41
N LEU A 141 22.53 7.80 -18.65
CA LEU A 141 23.84 7.19 -18.91
C LEU A 141 23.90 6.50 -20.27
N VAL A 142 22.87 5.73 -20.61
CA VAL A 142 22.76 5.04 -21.90
C VAL A 142 22.72 6.05 -23.05
N SER A 143 21.96 7.14 -22.90
CA SER A 143 21.84 8.18 -23.92
C SER A 143 23.12 8.97 -24.15
N GLN A 144 24.01 9.06 -23.15
CA GLN A 144 25.30 9.76 -23.30
C GLN A 144 26.38 8.87 -23.91
N GLY A 145 26.28 7.55 -23.75
CA GLY A 145 27.29 6.60 -24.23
C GLY A 145 27.05 6.04 -25.63
N ASP A 146 25.97 6.42 -26.32
CA ASP A 146 25.51 5.81 -27.59
C ASP A 146 25.38 4.27 -27.52
N LEU A 147 25.27 3.73 -26.30
CA LEU A 147 25.39 2.31 -25.97
C LEU A 147 24.17 1.48 -26.39
N LEU A 148 23.05 2.14 -26.69
CA LEU A 148 21.85 1.55 -27.28
C LEU A 148 21.32 2.53 -28.34
N ALA A 149 21.15 2.07 -29.59
CA ALA A 149 20.56 2.85 -30.69
C ALA A 149 19.13 3.36 -30.41
N VAL A 150 18.53 2.93 -29.30
CA VAL A 150 17.16 3.23 -28.88
C VAL A 150 17.08 4.47 -27.96
N GLY A 151 18.21 4.99 -27.45
CA GLY A 151 18.26 6.18 -26.58
C GLY A 151 17.58 6.00 -25.21
N ALA A 152 17.19 7.11 -24.57
CA ALA A 152 16.58 7.10 -23.23
C ALA A 152 15.10 6.62 -23.19
N GLY A 153 14.45 6.49 -24.36
CA GLY A 153 13.01 6.23 -24.50
C GLY A 153 12.47 5.05 -23.68
N PRO A 154 13.12 3.87 -23.67
CA PRO A 154 12.63 2.70 -22.92
C PRO A 154 12.58 2.91 -21.41
N PHE A 155 13.54 3.65 -20.84
CA PHE A 155 13.60 3.90 -19.40
C PHE A 155 12.53 4.89 -18.95
N THR A 156 12.30 5.94 -19.73
CA THR A 156 11.19 6.88 -19.49
C THR A 156 9.85 6.17 -19.64
N PHE A 157 9.70 5.28 -20.62
CA PHE A 157 8.50 4.46 -20.78
C PHE A 157 8.25 3.57 -19.56
N LEU A 158 9.26 2.85 -19.07
CA LEU A 158 9.15 2.01 -17.87
C LEU A 158 8.78 2.82 -16.63
N ALA A 159 9.39 4.00 -16.46
CA ALA A 159 9.04 4.92 -15.39
C ALA A 159 7.58 5.40 -15.51
N ALA A 160 7.13 5.77 -16.71
CA ALA A 160 5.75 6.19 -16.95
C ALA A 160 4.74 5.05 -16.72
N PHE A 161 5.12 3.80 -17.04
CA PHE A 161 4.30 2.62 -16.85
C PHE A 161 4.09 2.25 -15.37
N SER A 162 4.92 2.76 -14.46
CA SER A 162 4.70 2.59 -13.02
C SER A 162 3.39 3.24 -12.54
N LEU A 163 2.94 4.31 -13.21
CA LEU A 163 1.76 5.08 -12.84
C LEU A 163 0.42 4.33 -13.09
N PRO A 164 0.16 3.76 -14.28
CA PRO A 164 -1.00 2.88 -14.47
C PRO A 164 -0.90 1.61 -13.63
N LEU A 165 0.29 1.06 -13.41
CA LEU A 165 0.45 -0.09 -12.52
C LEU A 165 0.10 0.25 -11.06
N ALA A 166 0.44 1.46 -10.60
CA ALA A 166 0.06 1.96 -9.28
C ALA A 166 -1.45 2.13 -9.13
N LEU A 167 -2.15 2.59 -10.18
CA LEU A 167 -3.62 2.61 -10.20
C LEU A 167 -4.21 1.20 -10.06
N ILE A 168 -3.72 0.25 -10.85
CA ILE A 168 -4.17 -1.15 -10.77
C ILE A 168 -3.91 -1.73 -9.37
N ALA A 169 -2.76 -1.43 -8.78
CA ALA A 169 -2.41 -1.85 -7.42
C ALA A 169 -3.36 -1.24 -6.38
N LEU A 170 -3.70 0.04 -6.51
CA LEU A 170 -4.62 0.72 -5.60
C LEU A 170 -6.04 0.16 -5.71
N VAL A 171 -6.52 -0.04 -6.94
CA VAL A 171 -7.82 -0.66 -7.23
C VAL A 171 -7.84 -2.10 -6.69
N GLY A 172 -6.80 -2.88 -6.96
CA GLY A 172 -6.65 -4.23 -6.42
C GLY A 172 -6.64 -4.27 -4.90
N SER A 173 -6.05 -3.27 -4.24
CA SER A 173 -6.06 -3.14 -2.77
C SER A 173 -7.49 -2.97 -2.25
N SER A 174 -8.30 -2.17 -2.95
CA SER A 174 -9.72 -1.97 -2.61
C SER A 174 -10.52 -3.26 -2.77
N PHE A 175 -10.32 -4.02 -3.85
CA PHE A 175 -11.03 -5.29 -4.08
C PHE A 175 -10.61 -6.41 -3.13
N LEU A 176 -9.37 -6.38 -2.63
CA LEU A 176 -8.88 -7.36 -1.67
C LEU A 176 -9.28 -7.02 -0.23
N ARG A 177 -9.92 -5.87 -0.03
CA ARG A 177 -10.53 -5.48 1.23
C ARG A 177 -11.81 -6.30 1.41
N SER A 178 -11.97 -6.97 2.54
CA SER A 178 -13.17 -7.76 2.82
C SER A 178 -13.49 -7.70 4.30
N VAL A 179 -14.73 -7.38 4.63
CA VAL A 179 -15.22 -7.33 6.01
C VAL A 179 -16.53 -8.10 6.06
N GLY A 180 -16.65 -9.01 7.01
CA GLY A 180 -17.85 -9.81 7.17
C GLY A 180 -17.89 -10.58 8.49
N THR A 181 -19.01 -11.24 8.72
CA THR A 181 -19.25 -12.10 9.88
C THR A 181 -19.89 -13.40 9.41
N ILE A 182 -19.38 -14.54 9.87
CA ILE A 182 -20.05 -15.83 9.73
C ILE A 182 -20.79 -16.09 11.03
N ASP A 183 -22.11 -16.24 10.95
CA ASP A 183 -22.92 -16.72 12.04
C ASP A 183 -23.31 -18.19 11.76
N ALA A 184 -22.67 -19.10 12.49
CA ALA A 184 -22.88 -20.53 12.32
C ALA A 184 -24.22 -21.00 12.90
N ASP A 185 -24.77 -20.28 13.90
CA ASP A 185 -26.04 -20.60 14.54
C ASP A 185 -27.22 -20.14 13.65
N GLU A 186 -27.10 -18.97 13.02
CA GLU A 186 -28.10 -18.49 12.05
C GLU A 186 -27.96 -19.13 10.67
N GLY A 187 -26.83 -19.77 10.36
CA GLY A 187 -26.57 -20.32 9.03
C GLY A 187 -26.40 -19.22 7.98
N VAL A 188 -25.80 -18.08 8.35
CA VAL A 188 -25.73 -16.90 7.49
C VAL A 188 -24.33 -16.28 7.46
N ILE A 189 -23.92 -15.87 6.26
CA ILE A 189 -22.75 -15.03 6.04
C ILE A 189 -23.23 -13.58 5.84
N TYR A 190 -22.78 -12.68 6.72
CA TYR A 190 -22.98 -11.25 6.60
C TYR A 190 -21.74 -10.62 5.96
N LEU A 191 -21.91 -9.99 4.80
CA LEU A 191 -20.91 -9.14 4.18
C LEU A 191 -21.25 -7.70 4.53
N HIS A 192 -20.25 -6.93 4.96
CA HIS A 192 -20.43 -5.52 5.34
C HIS A 192 -20.07 -4.55 4.20
N ASP A 193 -19.44 -5.03 3.14
CA ASP A 193 -19.08 -4.24 1.95
C ASP A 193 -18.94 -5.16 0.72
N PRO A 194 -19.97 -5.27 -0.14
CA PRO A 194 -21.31 -4.67 0.00
C PRO A 194 -22.11 -5.30 1.15
N GLU A 195 -23.07 -4.54 1.72
CA GLU A 195 -24.01 -5.05 2.73
C GLU A 195 -24.89 -6.14 2.12
N GLU A 196 -24.58 -7.40 2.41
CA GLU A 196 -25.27 -8.55 1.81
C GLU A 196 -25.36 -9.71 2.79
N ARG A 197 -26.53 -10.37 2.80
CA ARG A 197 -26.82 -11.51 3.68
C ARG A 197 -26.94 -12.76 2.83
N ILE A 198 -26.05 -13.72 3.00
CA ILE A 198 -26.04 -14.98 2.26
C ILE A 198 -26.44 -16.10 3.21
N ALA A 199 -27.59 -16.72 2.97
CA ALA A 199 -27.97 -17.92 3.70
C ALA A 199 -27.16 -19.12 3.19
N LEU A 200 -26.53 -19.87 4.11
CA LEU A 200 -25.71 -21.05 3.80
C LEU A 200 -26.54 -22.16 3.14
N GLU A 201 -27.85 -22.22 3.42
CA GLU A 201 -28.79 -23.16 2.78
C GLU A 201 -28.91 -22.99 1.25
N HIS A 202 -28.56 -21.82 0.72
CA HIS A 202 -28.55 -21.57 -0.72
C HIS A 202 -27.22 -21.93 -1.38
N LEU A 203 -26.22 -22.44 -0.64
CA LEU A 203 -24.93 -22.81 -1.16
C LEU A 203 -24.87 -24.33 -1.37
N GLU A 204 -24.63 -24.74 -2.62
CA GLU A 204 -24.41 -26.13 -2.98
C GLU A 204 -22.98 -26.54 -2.63
N ASP A 205 -21.98 -25.76 -3.03
CA ASP A 205 -20.59 -26.10 -2.80
C ASP A 205 -19.76 -24.84 -2.51
N ALA A 206 -18.64 -25.03 -1.82
CA ALA A 206 -17.67 -23.99 -1.54
C ALA A 206 -16.27 -24.53 -1.80
N SER A 207 -15.64 -24.09 -2.90
CA SER A 207 -14.25 -24.47 -3.20
C SER A 207 -13.29 -23.40 -2.70
N VAL A 208 -12.24 -23.85 -1.99
CA VAL A 208 -11.24 -22.97 -1.40
C VAL A 208 -9.93 -23.06 -2.15
N ARG A 209 -9.42 -21.91 -2.60
CA ARG A 209 -8.06 -21.77 -3.14
C ARG A 209 -7.23 -20.82 -2.29
N THR A 210 -6.15 -21.30 -1.70
CA THR A 210 -5.24 -20.47 -0.90
C THR A 210 -4.12 -19.88 -1.75
N VAL A 211 -3.80 -18.61 -1.50
CA VAL A 211 -2.70 -17.85 -2.11
C VAL A 211 -2.02 -17.03 -1.02
N GLY A 212 -0.89 -17.51 -0.50
CA GLY A 212 -0.16 -16.85 0.58
C GLY A 212 -0.98 -16.76 1.89
N ASP A 213 -1.18 -15.54 2.40
CA ASP A 213 -1.99 -15.24 3.60
C ASP A 213 -3.50 -15.12 3.30
N THR A 214 -3.95 -15.60 2.15
CA THR A 214 -5.27 -15.34 1.58
C THR A 214 -5.95 -16.61 1.12
N ALA A 215 -7.26 -16.69 1.28
CA ALA A 215 -8.09 -17.73 0.67
C ALA A 215 -9.14 -17.07 -0.22
N ILE A 216 -9.27 -17.60 -1.44
CA ILE A 216 -10.33 -17.27 -2.39
C ILE A 216 -11.33 -18.41 -2.28
N VAL A 217 -12.52 -18.11 -1.77
CA VAL A 217 -13.64 -19.04 -1.69
C VAL A 217 -14.53 -18.80 -2.89
N THR A 218 -14.74 -19.82 -3.70
CA THR A 218 -15.73 -19.78 -4.79
C THR A 218 -17.00 -20.44 -4.28
N LEU A 219 -18.08 -19.68 -4.30
CA LEU A 219 -19.40 -20.10 -3.82
C LEU A 219 -20.26 -20.56 -4.99
N GLU A 220 -20.72 -21.81 -4.92
CA GLU A 220 -21.70 -22.38 -5.83
C GLU A 220 -23.07 -22.33 -5.18
N TYR A 221 -24.05 -21.72 -5.87
CA TYR A 221 -25.37 -21.50 -5.30
C TYR A 221 -26.34 -22.52 -5.87
N ALA A 222 -27.17 -23.08 -5.00
CA ALA A 222 -28.35 -23.82 -5.38
C ALA A 222 -29.20 -22.96 -6.30
N THR A 223 -29.69 -23.55 -7.39
CA THR A 223 -30.57 -22.87 -8.34
C THR A 223 -31.98 -23.47 -8.24
N PRO A 224 -32.72 -23.23 -7.14
CA PRO A 224 -34.04 -23.83 -6.94
C PRO A 224 -35.00 -23.37 -8.04
N GLY A 225 -35.52 -24.33 -8.81
CA GLY A 225 -36.43 -24.05 -9.92
C GLY A 225 -35.80 -23.35 -11.13
N GLY A 226 -34.47 -23.37 -11.28
CA GLY A 226 -33.76 -22.71 -12.38
C GLY A 226 -33.69 -21.18 -12.25
N GLN A 227 -34.05 -20.62 -11.08
CA GLN A 227 -33.95 -19.18 -10.83
C GLN A 227 -32.57 -18.77 -10.33
N TYR A 228 -32.07 -17.67 -10.88
CA TYR A 228 -30.79 -17.09 -10.47
C TYR A 228 -30.88 -16.52 -9.05
N VAL A 229 -30.02 -17.02 -8.15
CA VAL A 229 -29.83 -16.43 -6.82
C VAL A 229 -28.78 -15.30 -6.90
N PRO A 230 -29.14 -14.06 -6.54
CA PRO A 230 -28.18 -12.97 -6.44
C PRO A 230 -27.22 -13.22 -5.26
N GLY A 231 -25.94 -13.02 -5.51
CA GLY A 231 -24.91 -13.21 -4.50
C GLY A 231 -23.49 -13.19 -5.08
N PRO A 232 -22.47 -12.88 -4.28
CA PRO A 232 -21.09 -12.92 -4.70
C PRO A 232 -20.68 -14.37 -4.93
N ARG A 233 -20.12 -14.63 -6.12
CA ARG A 233 -19.61 -15.96 -6.49
C ARG A 233 -18.20 -16.23 -5.98
N ARG A 234 -17.49 -15.16 -5.57
CA ARG A 234 -16.13 -15.25 -5.06
C ARG A 234 -15.97 -14.33 -3.86
N LEU A 235 -15.44 -14.89 -2.79
CA LEU A 235 -15.13 -14.18 -1.55
C LEU A 235 -13.64 -14.32 -1.26
N VAL A 236 -13.01 -13.22 -0.86
CA VAL A 236 -11.60 -13.21 -0.46
C VAL A 236 -11.55 -13.07 1.05
N VAL A 237 -11.21 -14.14 1.74
CA VAL A 237 -11.26 -14.22 3.22
C VAL A 237 -9.94 -14.76 3.79
N PRO A 238 -9.68 -14.59 5.10
CA PRO A 238 -8.56 -15.26 5.76
C PRO A 238 -8.66 -16.80 5.67
N PRO A 239 -7.54 -17.53 5.59
CA PRO A 239 -7.56 -19.00 5.47
C PRO A 239 -8.24 -19.76 6.61
N VAL A 240 -8.36 -19.15 7.80
CA VAL A 240 -9.11 -19.75 8.92
C VAL A 240 -10.62 -19.67 8.66
N VAL A 241 -11.09 -18.55 8.12
CA VAL A 241 -12.49 -18.30 7.79
C VAL A 241 -12.92 -19.17 6.62
N ALA A 242 -12.07 -19.32 5.61
CA ALA A 242 -12.36 -20.19 4.46
C ALA A 242 -12.54 -21.66 4.86
N ARG A 243 -11.70 -22.17 5.77
CA ARG A 243 -11.80 -23.55 6.29
C ARG A 243 -13.08 -23.76 7.09
N GLU A 244 -13.48 -22.76 7.89
CA GLU A 244 -14.74 -22.85 8.62
C GLU A 244 -15.94 -22.85 7.66
N LEU A 245 -15.91 -22.00 6.64
CA LEU A 245 -16.99 -21.86 5.68
C LEU A 245 -17.16 -23.13 4.82
N GLU A 246 -16.06 -23.72 4.35
CA GLU A 246 -16.05 -25.03 3.68
C GLU A 246 -16.61 -26.12 4.60
N GLY A 247 -16.21 -26.12 5.88
CA GLY A 247 -16.72 -27.05 6.88
C GLY A 247 -18.20 -26.87 7.24
N LEU A 248 -18.75 -25.66 7.10
CA LEU A 248 -20.18 -25.38 7.34
C LEU A 248 -21.04 -25.79 6.15
N VAL A 249 -20.62 -25.46 4.91
CA VAL A 249 -21.34 -25.85 3.68
C VAL A 249 -21.35 -27.38 3.50
N GLY A 250 -20.24 -28.05 3.81
CA GLY A 250 -20.19 -29.52 3.76
C GLY A 250 -21.01 -30.23 4.85
N ARG A 251 -21.46 -29.52 5.89
CA ARG A 251 -22.33 -30.05 6.96
C ARG A 251 -23.81 -29.77 6.74
N SER A 252 -24.15 -28.81 5.87
CA SER A 252 -25.54 -28.45 5.54
C SER A 252 -26.13 -29.27 4.38
N GLN A 253 -25.30 -30.03 3.66
CA GLN A 253 -25.72 -31.10 2.74
C GLN A 253 -26.09 -32.38 3.51
#